data_AF-A0A0B6ZTL9-F1
#
_entry.id   AF-A0A0B6ZTL9-F1
#
_cell.length_a   1.000
_cell.length_b   1.000
_cell.length_c   1.000
_cell.angle_alpha   90.00
_cell.angle_beta   90.00
_cell.angle_gamma   90.00
#
_symmetry.space_group_name_H-M   'P 1'
#
loop_
_entity.id
_entity.type
_entity.pdbx_description
1 polymer ?
#
loop_
_entity_poly.entity_id
_entity_poly.type
_entity_poly.pdbx_seq_one_letter_code
_entity_poly.pdbx_strand_id
1 'polypeptide(L)'
;MGMAMMGSVASKIMAKYGYKEGQGLGKSEQGMSTALYVEKTSKRGGKIIHEKDIPKDVQPQSNTNLFKNLSKVILLQNMVGPGEVDAELEPETAEECTKYGKVNKCVIFEVPDVPEEEGVRIFVEFERQESAVKALVDLNGRFFGGRVVKACFYNLDKFRRMDYNGFVD
;
A
#
# COMPACT_ATOMS: atom_id res chain seq x y z
N MET A 1 -11.28 16.24 18.83
CA MET A 1 -11.19 17.22 17.72
C MET A 1 -10.45 16.51 16.58
N GLY A 2 -11.08 15.58 15.87
CA GLY A 2 -11.91 15.85 14.70
C GLY A 2 -11.16 15.40 13.44
N MET A 3 -10.90 14.09 13.30
CA MET A 3 -10.33 13.51 12.08
C MET A 3 -11.40 13.53 10.98
N ALA A 4 -11.31 14.48 10.05
CA ALA A 4 -12.12 14.46 8.85
C ALA A 4 -11.62 13.34 7.94
N MET A 5 -12.32 12.21 7.94
CA MET A 5 -12.15 11.16 6.94
C MET A 5 -12.38 11.78 5.56
N MET A 6 -11.33 11.85 4.75
CA MET A 6 -11.42 12.31 3.37
C MET A 6 -12.11 11.23 2.54
N GLY A 7 -13.43 11.11 2.68
CA GLY A 7 -14.25 10.18 1.91
C GLY A 7 -14.09 10.44 0.40
N SER A 8 -14.24 9.38 -0.39
CA SER A 8 -14.30 9.42 -1.85
C SER A 8 -15.26 10.51 -2.34
N VAL A 9 -15.07 11.01 -3.56
CA VAL A 9 -16.00 11.97 -4.20
C VAL A 9 -17.44 11.43 -4.15
N ALA A 10 -17.61 10.12 -4.35
CA ALA A 10 -18.91 9.45 -4.22
C ALA A 10 -19.48 9.57 -2.80
N SER A 11 -18.66 9.37 -1.75
CA SER A 11 -19.08 9.50 -0.35
C SER A 11 -19.58 10.91 -0.03
N LYS A 12 -18.92 11.95 -0.55
CA LYS A 12 -19.33 13.35 -0.37
C LYS A 12 -20.66 13.66 -1.08
N ILE A 13 -20.83 13.12 -2.29
CA ILE A 13 -22.08 13.25 -3.05
C ILE A 13 -23.22 12.52 -2.32
N MET A 14 -23.02 11.27 -1.90
CA MET A 14 -24.05 10.49 -1.21
C MET A 14 -24.49 11.18 0.09
N ALA A 15 -23.54 11.67 0.90
CA ALA A 15 -23.86 12.42 2.11
C ALA A 15 -24.65 13.71 1.82
N LYS A 16 -24.31 14.42 0.74
CA LYS A 16 -25.06 15.62 0.30
C LYS A 16 -26.51 15.30 -0.06
N TYR A 17 -26.77 14.11 -0.60
CA TYR A 17 -28.11 13.65 -0.95
C TYR A 17 -28.81 12.88 0.18
N GLY A 18 -28.31 13.00 1.42
CA GLY A 18 -29.00 12.51 2.62
C GLY A 18 -28.69 11.07 3.01
N TYR A 19 -27.73 10.42 2.34
CA TYR A 19 -27.23 9.11 2.78
C TYR A 19 -26.52 9.23 4.13
N LYS A 20 -26.86 8.35 5.07
CA LYS A 20 -26.12 8.12 6.31
C LYS A 20 -25.68 6.68 6.38
N GLU A 21 -24.50 6.45 6.95
CA GLU A 21 -23.95 5.12 7.11
C GLU A 21 -24.91 4.23 7.93
N GLY A 22 -25.29 3.08 7.36
CA GLY A 22 -26.21 2.12 7.97
C GLY A 22 -27.70 2.38 7.76
N GLN A 23 -28.10 3.55 7.25
CA GLN A 23 -29.51 3.89 6.99
C GLN A 23 -29.93 3.40 5.59
N GLY A 24 -31.10 2.77 5.48
CA GLY A 24 -31.64 2.32 4.20
C GLY A 24 -32.02 3.49 3.28
N LEU A 25 -31.91 3.32 1.97
CA LEU A 25 -32.27 4.35 0.99
C LEU A 25 -33.80 4.53 0.89
N GLY A 26 -34.31 5.77 0.97
CA GLY A 26 -35.73 6.10 0.78
C GLY A 26 -36.32 6.98 1.89
N LYS A 27 -37.51 7.53 1.67
CA LYS A 27 -38.17 8.48 2.58
C LYS A 27 -38.36 7.93 4.01
N SER A 28 -38.54 6.61 4.14
CA SER A 28 -38.77 5.92 5.41
C SER A 28 -37.66 4.90 5.70
N GLU A 29 -36.48 5.07 5.10
CA GLU A 29 -35.32 4.19 5.31
C GLU A 29 -35.56 2.72 4.90
N GLN A 30 -36.58 2.48 4.08
CA GLN A 30 -37.07 1.14 3.78
C GLN A 30 -36.27 0.41 2.70
N GLY A 31 -35.40 1.12 1.98
CA GLY A 31 -34.60 0.55 0.89
C GLY A 31 -33.25 0.03 1.37
N MET A 32 -32.41 -0.32 0.40
CA MET A 32 -31.12 -0.96 0.65
C MET A 32 -30.18 -0.05 1.43
N SER A 33 -29.58 -0.57 2.50
CA SER A 33 -28.54 0.09 3.29
C SER A 33 -27.12 -0.28 2.84
N THR A 34 -26.98 -1.39 2.12
CA THR A 34 -25.71 -1.91 1.58
C THR A 34 -25.71 -1.88 0.05
N ALA A 35 -24.52 -1.77 -0.56
CA ALA A 35 -24.37 -1.73 -2.01
C ALA A 35 -24.50 -3.13 -2.63
N LEU A 36 -25.03 -3.19 -3.86
CA LEU A 36 -25.03 -4.43 -4.66
C LEU A 36 -23.62 -4.78 -5.11
N TYR A 37 -23.27 -6.06 -5.03
CA TYR A 37 -22.00 -6.55 -5.56
C TYR A 37 -22.19 -7.08 -6.98
N VAL A 38 -21.23 -6.76 -7.85
CA VAL A 38 -21.21 -7.26 -9.23
C VAL A 38 -19.91 -8.04 -9.47
N GLU A 39 -20.05 -9.31 -9.79
CA GLU A 39 -18.96 -10.14 -10.29
C GLU A 39 -18.77 -9.89 -11.78
N LYS A 40 -17.58 -9.48 -12.22
CA LYS A 40 -17.31 -9.21 -13.64
C LYS A 40 -17.24 -10.52 -14.42
N THR A 41 -18.15 -10.71 -15.36
CA THR A 41 -18.20 -11.93 -16.20
C THR A 41 -17.59 -11.71 -17.60
N SER A 42 -17.50 -10.47 -18.07
CA SER A 42 -16.83 -10.14 -19.34
C SER A 42 -16.45 -8.65 -19.45
N LYS A 43 -15.93 -8.20 -20.60
CA LYS A 43 -15.60 -6.79 -20.86
C LYS A 43 -16.80 -5.83 -20.74
N ARG A 44 -18.04 -6.32 -20.96
CA ARG A 44 -19.28 -5.52 -20.88
C ARG A 44 -20.38 -6.16 -20.02
N GLY A 45 -20.05 -7.22 -19.26
CA GLY A 45 -21.02 -7.99 -18.50
C GLY A 45 -20.61 -8.16 -17.03
N GLY A 46 -21.61 -8.21 -16.16
CA GLY A 46 -21.44 -8.52 -14.74
C GLY A 46 -22.66 -9.27 -14.20
N LYS A 47 -22.42 -10.15 -13.22
CA LYS A 47 -23.45 -10.91 -12.51
C LYS A 47 -23.65 -10.28 -11.14
N ILE A 48 -24.88 -9.90 -10.81
CA ILE A 48 -25.23 -9.41 -9.48
C ILE A 48 -25.22 -10.62 -8.54
N ILE A 49 -24.42 -10.56 -7.48
CA ILE A 49 -24.36 -11.64 -6.47
C ILE A 49 -24.90 -11.15 -5.14
N HIS A 50 -25.56 -12.06 -4.42
CA HIS A 50 -26.06 -11.80 -3.08
C HIS A 50 -24.92 -11.91 -2.07
N GLU A 51 -24.97 -11.09 -1.01
CA GLU A 51 -23.90 -10.93 -0.02
C GLU A 51 -23.42 -12.24 0.63
N LYS A 52 -24.29 -13.26 0.69
CA LYS A 52 -23.98 -14.58 1.26
C LYS A 52 -23.17 -15.49 0.33
N ASP A 53 -23.15 -15.19 -0.96
CA ASP A 53 -22.50 -16.00 -2.01
C ASP A 53 -21.19 -15.36 -2.50
N ILE A 54 -20.77 -14.24 -1.87
CA ILE A 54 -19.46 -13.63 -2.13
C ILE A 54 -18.40 -14.58 -1.56
N PRO A 55 -17.48 -15.14 -2.38
CA PRO A 55 -16.32 -15.83 -1.84
C PRO A 55 -15.57 -14.83 -0.94
N LYS A 56 -15.28 -15.21 0.30
CA LYS A 56 -14.58 -14.33 1.28
C LYS A 56 -13.25 -13.76 0.75
N ASP A 57 -12.71 -14.35 -0.32
CA ASP A 57 -11.50 -13.93 -1.03
C ASP A 57 -11.69 -12.76 -2.02
N VAL A 58 -12.92 -12.25 -2.21
CA VAL A 58 -13.19 -11.05 -3.04
C VAL A 58 -13.74 -9.88 -2.23
N GLN A 59 -13.38 -9.81 -0.94
CA GLN A 59 -13.23 -8.50 -0.33
C GLN A 59 -11.94 -7.90 -0.91
N PRO A 60 -11.87 -6.61 -1.31
CA PRO A 60 -10.57 -5.97 -1.37
C PRO A 60 -10.00 -6.17 0.03
N GLN A 61 -9.01 -7.08 0.17
CA GLN A 61 -8.35 -7.34 1.43
C GLN A 61 -8.10 -5.98 2.02
N SER A 62 -8.71 -5.68 3.19
CA SER A 62 -8.65 -4.33 3.70
C SER A 62 -7.16 -4.02 3.83
N ASN A 63 -6.64 -3.15 2.97
CA ASN A 63 -5.23 -2.77 2.92
C ASN A 63 -4.84 -1.96 4.19
N THR A 64 -5.68 -2.00 5.22
CA THR A 64 -5.50 -1.34 6.52
C THR A 64 -4.17 -1.71 7.15
N ASN A 65 -3.66 -2.93 6.91
CA ASN A 65 -2.33 -3.34 7.36
C ASN A 65 -1.19 -2.76 6.50
N LEU A 66 -1.35 -2.63 5.18
CA LEU A 66 -0.33 -2.05 4.28
C LEU A 66 -0.12 -0.56 4.57
N PHE A 67 -1.19 0.12 5.03
CA PHE A 67 -1.22 1.52 5.39
C PHE A 67 -0.98 1.78 6.88
N LYS A 68 -0.41 0.82 7.63
CA LYS A 68 0.11 1.12 8.97
C LYS A 68 1.33 2.02 8.84
N ASN A 69 1.39 3.04 9.70
CA ASN A 69 2.54 3.94 9.83
C ASN A 69 2.98 4.61 8.51
N LEU A 70 2.02 5.18 7.76
CA LEU A 70 2.31 5.92 6.53
C LEU A 70 3.49 6.88 6.73
N SER A 71 4.41 6.81 5.78
CA SER A 71 5.65 7.58 5.80
C SER A 71 6.02 8.01 4.39
N LYS A 72 6.97 8.95 4.32
CA LYS A 72 7.68 9.29 3.09
C LYS A 72 8.73 8.25 2.70
N VAL A 73 9.07 7.34 3.62
CA VAL A 73 10.07 6.31 3.43
C VAL A 73 9.40 4.96 3.27
N ILE A 74 9.79 4.21 2.24
CA ILE A 74 9.49 2.78 2.13
C ILE A 74 10.76 1.97 2.38
N LEU A 75 10.58 0.77 2.90
CA LEU A 75 11.60 -0.27 3.02
C LEU A 75 11.24 -1.40 2.06
N LEU A 76 12.20 -1.78 1.22
CA LEU A 76 12.15 -2.93 0.33
C LEU A 76 13.11 -4.00 0.87
N GLN A 77 12.59 -5.21 1.04
CA GLN A 77 13.33 -6.39 1.49
C GLN A 77 13.18 -7.52 0.48
N ASN A 78 14.10 -8.48 0.56
CA ASN A 78 14.13 -9.64 -0.31
C ASN A 78 14.23 -9.29 -1.82
N MET A 79 14.84 -8.14 -2.15
CA MET A 79 15.22 -7.82 -3.55
C MET A 79 16.49 -8.58 -3.94
N VAL A 80 17.48 -8.64 -3.05
CA VAL A 80 18.75 -9.37 -3.21
C VAL A 80 19.14 -10.02 -1.88
N GLY A 81 20.02 -11.02 -1.93
CA GLY A 81 20.60 -11.65 -0.73
C GLY A 81 21.83 -10.89 -0.20
N PRO A 82 22.30 -11.23 1.01
CA PRO A 82 23.55 -10.70 1.56
C PRO A 82 24.73 -10.99 0.63
N GLY A 83 25.61 -10.01 0.43
CA GLY A 83 26.75 -10.14 -0.50
C GLY A 83 26.39 -10.07 -2.00
N GLU A 84 25.12 -9.92 -2.36
CA GLU A 84 24.65 -9.67 -3.74
C GLU A 84 24.40 -8.17 -4.00
N VAL A 85 24.81 -7.28 -3.09
CA VAL A 85 24.72 -5.82 -3.26
C VAL A 85 25.88 -5.33 -4.13
N ASP A 86 25.56 -4.93 -5.36
CA ASP A 86 26.52 -4.31 -6.28
C ASP A 86 26.42 -2.76 -6.30
N ALA A 87 27.28 -2.12 -7.09
CA ALA A 87 27.34 -0.66 -7.21
C ALA A 87 26.21 -0.05 -8.07
N GLU A 88 25.46 -0.87 -8.82
CA GLU A 88 24.38 -0.43 -9.71
C GLU A 88 23.01 -0.50 -9.03
N LEU A 89 22.85 -1.36 -8.01
CA LEU A 89 21.60 -1.57 -7.31
C LEU A 89 20.99 -0.29 -6.71
N GLU A 90 21.81 0.56 -6.06
CA GLU A 90 21.33 1.82 -5.49
C GLU A 90 20.84 2.81 -6.57
N PRO A 91 21.67 3.19 -7.58
CA PRO A 91 21.22 4.12 -8.62
C PRO A 91 20.06 3.57 -9.45
N GLU A 92 20.04 2.27 -9.79
CA GLU A 92 18.92 1.66 -10.53
C GLU A 92 17.63 1.69 -9.72
N THR A 93 17.67 1.32 -8.44
CA THR A 93 16.48 1.36 -7.58
C THR A 93 15.97 2.79 -7.41
N ALA A 94 16.88 3.76 -7.24
CA ALA A 94 16.54 5.18 -7.13
C ALA A 94 15.89 5.70 -8.41
N GLU A 95 16.49 5.40 -9.57
CA GLU A 95 15.99 5.81 -10.90
C GLU A 95 14.62 5.20 -11.17
N GLU A 96 14.45 3.89 -10.97
CA GLU A 96 13.19 3.19 -11.18
C GLU A 96 12.08 3.75 -10.27
N CYS A 97 12.42 4.15 -9.03
CA CYS A 97 11.46 4.74 -8.10
C CYS A 97 11.00 6.16 -8.50
N THR A 98 11.72 6.87 -9.38
CA THR A 98 11.32 8.21 -9.83
C THR A 98 9.98 8.23 -10.58
N LYS A 99 9.55 7.08 -11.13
CA LYS A 99 8.23 6.92 -11.78
C LYS A 99 7.04 7.15 -10.83
N TYR A 100 7.25 7.00 -9.52
CA TYR A 100 6.22 7.25 -8.50
C TYR A 100 6.24 8.70 -7.96
N GLY A 101 7.39 9.36 -8.04
CA GLY A 101 7.62 10.76 -7.69
C GLY A 101 9.08 11.04 -7.33
N LYS A 102 9.37 12.29 -6.96
CA LYS A 102 10.73 12.73 -6.65
C LYS A 102 11.31 11.96 -5.46
N VAL A 103 12.41 11.26 -5.71
CA VAL A 103 13.22 10.56 -4.72
C VAL A 103 14.22 11.55 -4.12
N ASN A 104 14.24 11.64 -2.79
CA ASN A 104 15.19 12.46 -2.05
C ASN A 104 16.45 11.68 -1.69
N LYS A 105 16.29 10.41 -1.29
CA LYS A 105 17.40 9.56 -0.86
C LYS A 105 17.09 8.08 -1.08
N CYS A 106 18.06 7.33 -1.57
CA CYS A 106 18.09 5.87 -1.58
C CYS A 106 19.23 5.42 -0.66
N VAL A 107 19.03 4.38 0.14
CA VAL A 107 20.08 3.82 1.02
C VAL A 107 19.94 2.31 1.04
N ILE A 108 21.05 1.61 0.83
CA ILE A 108 21.14 0.16 0.99
C ILE A 108 21.89 -0.15 2.29
N PHE A 109 21.35 -1.07 3.08
CA PHE A 109 21.93 -1.51 4.34
C PHE A 109 21.89 -3.03 4.45
N GLU A 110 23.07 -3.65 4.60
CA GLU A 110 23.18 -5.08 4.87
C GLU A 110 23.13 -5.35 6.38
N VAL A 111 22.27 -6.30 6.76
CA VAL A 111 22.07 -6.73 8.14
C VAL A 111 22.74 -8.10 8.31
N PRO A 112 23.78 -8.23 9.14
CA PRO A 112 24.39 -9.52 9.43
C PRO A 112 23.48 -10.36 10.34
N ASP A 113 23.68 -11.68 10.32
CA ASP A 113 23.07 -12.64 11.27
C ASP A 113 21.52 -12.67 11.30
N VAL A 114 20.88 -12.36 10.18
CA VAL A 114 19.42 -12.46 9.99
C VAL A 114 19.09 -13.42 8.83
N PRO A 115 17.82 -13.87 8.68
CA PRO A 115 17.40 -14.63 7.51
C PRO A 115 17.75 -13.90 6.21
N GLU A 116 18.04 -14.66 5.16
CA GLU A 116 18.51 -14.14 3.87
C GLU A 116 17.56 -13.08 3.29
N GLU A 117 16.25 -13.32 3.41
CA GLU A 117 15.21 -12.40 2.96
C GLU A 117 15.17 -11.04 3.70
N GLU A 118 15.82 -10.96 4.87
CA GLU A 118 15.90 -9.77 5.73
C GLU A 118 17.31 -9.15 5.75
N GLY A 119 18.29 -9.84 5.16
CA GLY A 119 19.70 -9.47 5.20
C GLY A 119 20.08 -8.26 4.36
N VAL A 120 19.23 -7.82 3.44
CA VAL A 120 19.39 -6.56 2.70
C VAL A 120 18.14 -5.70 2.84
N ARG A 121 18.33 -4.46 3.30
CA ARG A 121 17.29 -3.44 3.47
C ARG A 121 17.56 -2.27 2.53
N ILE A 122 16.64 -2.03 1.61
CA ILE A 122 16.72 -0.90 0.67
C ILE A 122 15.65 0.13 1.05
N PHE A 123 16.09 1.33 1.41
CA PHE A 123 15.23 2.42 1.84
C PHE A 123 15.11 3.46 0.73
N VAL A 124 13.89 3.90 0.46
CA VAL A 124 13.62 4.98 -0.50
C VAL A 124 12.80 6.07 0.18
N GLU A 125 13.41 7.24 0.39
CA GLU A 125 12.73 8.46 0.85
C GLU A 125 12.22 9.26 -0.35
N PHE A 126 10.90 9.45 -0.40
CA PHE A 126 10.26 10.34 -1.36
C PHE A 126 10.08 11.75 -0.79
N GLU A 127 10.00 12.76 -1.67
CA GLU A 127 9.63 14.12 -1.26
C GLU A 127 8.21 14.16 -0.65
N ARG A 128 7.32 13.33 -1.20
CA ARG A 128 5.89 13.28 -0.89
C ARG A 128 5.45 11.90 -0.41
N GLN A 129 4.59 11.88 0.61
CA GLN A 129 4.03 10.64 1.16
C GLN A 129 3.14 9.90 0.14
N GLU A 130 2.47 10.61 -0.75
CA GLU A 130 1.63 10.00 -1.79
C GLU A 130 2.47 9.23 -2.83
N SER A 131 3.72 9.64 -3.06
CA SER A 131 4.64 8.90 -3.91
C SER A 131 5.08 7.60 -3.25
N ALA A 132 5.38 7.63 -1.95
CA ALA A 132 5.67 6.43 -1.16
C ALA A 132 4.50 5.44 -1.18
N VAL A 133 3.26 5.91 -1.05
CA VAL A 133 2.04 5.08 -1.17
C VAL A 133 1.95 4.39 -2.54
N LYS A 134 2.18 5.13 -3.63
CA LYS A 134 2.14 4.56 -4.99
C LYS A 134 3.22 3.50 -5.19
N ALA A 135 4.44 3.80 -4.74
CA ALA A 135 5.57 2.88 -4.82
C ALA A 135 5.30 1.61 -4.03
N LEU A 136 4.82 1.74 -2.79
CA LEU A 136 4.49 0.60 -1.92
C LEU A 136 3.47 -0.34 -2.56
N VAL A 137 2.37 0.22 -3.09
CA VAL A 137 1.30 -0.58 -3.73
C VAL A 137 1.81 -1.32 -4.97
N ASP A 138 2.70 -0.71 -5.74
CA ASP A 138 3.19 -1.31 -6.99
C ASP A 138 4.36 -2.27 -6.78
N LEU A 139 5.20 -2.05 -5.77
CA LEU A 139 6.41 -2.86 -5.52
C LEU A 139 6.16 -4.04 -4.58
N ASN A 140 5.21 -3.94 -3.64
CA ASN A 140 4.95 -5.04 -2.72
C ASN A 140 4.42 -6.27 -3.47
N GLY A 141 5.11 -7.41 -3.33
CA GLY A 141 4.77 -8.65 -4.01
C GLY A 141 5.24 -8.73 -5.47
N ARG A 142 5.97 -7.74 -6.00
CA ARG A 142 6.61 -7.87 -7.31
C ARG A 142 7.77 -8.83 -7.29
N PHE A 143 8.14 -9.32 -8.48
CA PHE A 143 9.31 -10.15 -8.66
C PHE A 143 10.54 -9.31 -9.03
N PHE A 144 11.68 -9.62 -8.41
CA PHE A 144 12.99 -9.08 -8.74
C PHE A 144 14.02 -10.21 -8.61
N GLY A 145 14.79 -10.49 -9.66
CA GLY A 145 15.79 -11.57 -9.63
C GLY A 145 15.25 -12.95 -9.23
N GLY A 146 13.98 -13.24 -9.53
CA GLY A 146 13.30 -14.48 -9.10
C GLY A 146 12.82 -14.48 -7.64
N ARG A 147 13.09 -13.43 -6.87
CA ARG A 147 12.62 -13.22 -5.49
C ARG A 147 11.32 -12.40 -5.48
N VAL A 148 10.53 -12.55 -4.41
CA VAL A 148 9.31 -11.74 -4.19
C VAL A 148 9.65 -10.60 -3.23
N VAL A 149 9.52 -9.36 -3.70
CA VAL A 149 9.80 -8.16 -2.93
C VAL A 149 8.78 -7.99 -1.82
N LYS A 150 9.27 -7.77 -0.59
CA LYS A 150 8.46 -7.36 0.57
C LYS A 150 8.64 -5.86 0.76
N ALA A 151 7.55 -5.10 0.69
CA ALA A 151 7.61 -3.65 0.86
C ALA A 151 6.69 -3.19 2.02
N CYS A 152 7.17 -2.25 2.81
CA CYS A 152 6.46 -1.64 3.94
C CYS A 152 6.87 -0.17 4.13
N PHE A 153 6.11 0.60 4.91
CA PHE A 153 6.55 1.93 5.32
C PHE A 153 7.65 1.85 6.38
N TYR A 154 8.56 2.82 6.38
CA TYR A 154 9.59 2.95 7.41
C TYR A 154 9.50 4.32 8.11
N ASN A 155 9.77 4.35 9.41
CA ASN A 155 9.68 5.58 10.19
C ASN A 155 10.72 6.62 9.70
N LEU A 156 10.25 7.82 9.34
CA LEU A 156 11.09 8.88 8.78
C LEU A 156 12.17 9.36 9.76
N ASP A 157 11.86 9.43 11.05
CA ASP A 157 12.83 9.90 12.07
C ASP A 157 13.89 8.84 12.38
N LYS A 158 13.55 7.55 12.32
CA LYS A 158 14.54 6.45 12.39
C LYS A 158 15.47 6.53 11.18
N PHE A 159 14.91 6.64 9.97
CA PHE A 159 15.68 6.76 8.72
C PHE A 159 16.67 7.94 8.74
N ARG A 160 16.22 9.12 9.18
CA ARG A 160 17.05 10.33 9.26
C ARG A 160 18.16 10.25 10.30
N ARG A 161 17.96 9.46 11.36
CA ARG A 161 18.97 9.19 12.39
C ARG A 161 19.88 8.01 12.06
N MET A 162 19.77 7.47 10.85
CA MET A 162 20.51 6.29 10.40
C MET A 162 20.25 5.05 11.26
N ASP A 163 19.11 5.00 11.95
CA ASP A 163 18.63 3.78 12.59
C ASP A 163 17.99 2.93 11.49
N TYR A 164 18.79 2.06 10.88
CA TYR A 164 18.36 1.14 9.82
C TYR A 164 18.06 -0.27 10.35
N ASN A 165 18.47 -0.57 11.57
CA ASN A 165 18.20 -1.84 12.25
C ASN A 165 16.86 -1.86 12.98
N GLY A 166 16.28 -0.70 13.29
CA GLY A 166 15.00 -0.61 14.00
C GLY A 166 13.90 -1.46 13.38
N PHE A 167 13.11 -2.11 14.24
CA PHE A 167 11.92 -2.86 13.85
C PHE A 167 10.95 -1.96 13.07
N VAL A 168 10.29 -2.55 12.08
CA VAL A 168 9.18 -1.92 11.37
C VAL A 168 7.99 -1.86 12.32
N ASP A 169 7.50 -0.65 12.60
CA ASP A 169 6.40 -0.41 13.53
C ASP A 169 5.04 -0.81 12.93
#